data_AF-A0A167KIG3-F1
#
_entry.id   AF-A0A167KIG3-F1
#
_cell.length_a   1.000
_cell.length_b   1.000
_cell.length_c   1.000
_cell.angle_alpha   90.00
_cell.angle_beta   90.00
_cell.angle_gamma   90.00
#
_symmetry.space_group_name_H-M   'P 1'
#
loop_
_entity.id
_entity.type
_entity.pdbx_description
1 polymer ?
#
loop_
_entity_poly.entity_id
_entity_poly.type
_entity_poly.pdbx_seq_one_letter_code
_entity_poly.pdbx_strand_id
1 'polypeptide(L)'
;MVSSAGFSEEVSIMITRTAGVAEVLFGLVFFFLYKHKLINVLNILGLIGLLIAVYVLQPQLLIEAFNPVTTNIPLIALSYILLKESAEHKKS
;
A
#
# COMPACT_ATOMS: atom_id res chain seq x y z
N MET A 1 -9.76 3.12 12.72
CA MET A 1 -10.07 2.74 11.32
C MET A 1 -10.83 1.42 11.24
N VAL A 2 -10.40 0.34 11.89
CA VAL A 2 -11.15 -0.94 11.84
C VAL A 2 -12.42 -0.96 12.71
N SER A 3 -12.50 -0.10 13.73
CA SER A 3 -13.70 0.04 14.56
C SER A 3 -14.94 0.50 13.77
N SER A 4 -14.75 1.24 12.66
CA SER A 4 -15.86 1.59 11.77
C SER A 4 -16.36 0.43 10.91
N ALA A 5 -15.65 -0.71 10.89
CA ALA A 5 -16.08 -1.93 10.20
C ALA A 5 -17.01 -2.81 11.08
N GLY A 6 -17.35 -2.38 12.29
CA GLY A 6 -18.31 -3.08 13.18
C GLY A 6 -17.73 -4.24 14.00
N PHE A 7 -16.41 -4.39 14.05
CA PHE A 7 -15.74 -5.35 14.93
C PHE A 7 -15.68 -4.86 16.39
N SER A 8 -15.48 -5.78 17.33
CA SER A 8 -15.18 -5.41 18.71
C SER A 8 -13.89 -4.58 18.78
N GLU A 9 -13.75 -3.77 19.83
CA GLU A 9 -12.60 -2.88 19.99
C GLU A 9 -11.27 -3.65 20.03
N GLU A 10 -11.23 -4.75 20.77
CA GLU A 10 -10.06 -5.64 20.90
C GLU A 10 -9.62 -6.22 19.55
N VAL A 11 -10.57 -6.70 18.75
CA VAL A 11 -10.31 -7.25 17.41
C VAL A 11 -9.86 -6.15 16.46
N SER A 12 -10.48 -4.97 16.54
CA SER A 12 -10.11 -3.81 15.72
C SER A 12 -8.67 -3.35 15.99
N ILE A 13 -8.25 -3.33 17.26
CA ILE A 13 -6.89 -3.01 17.67
C ILE A 13 -5.91 -4.07 17.14
N MET A 14 -6.25 -5.36 17.29
CA MET A 14 -5.40 -6.45 16.81
C MET A 14 -5.18 -6.37 15.28
N ILE A 15 -6.25 -6.19 14.51
CA ILE A 15 -6.19 -6.08 13.04
C ILE A 15 -5.36 -4.85 12.65
N THR A 16 -5.63 -3.69 13.26
CA THR A 16 -4.92 -2.44 12.93
C THR A 16 -3.42 -2.57 13.20
N ARG A 17 -3.04 -3.13 14.36
CA ARG A 17 -1.63 -3.34 14.71
C ARG A 17 -0.94 -4.33 13.77
N THR A 18 -1.60 -5.45 13.50
CA THR A 18 -1.03 -6.49 12.63
C THR A 18 -0.85 -5.99 11.21
N ALA A 19 -1.83 -5.25 10.68
CA ALA A 19 -1.74 -4.61 9.37
C ALA A 19 -0.59 -3.59 9.31
N GLY A 20 -0.47 -2.72 10.32
CA GLY A 20 0.64 -1.75 10.38
C GLY A 20 2.02 -2.41 10.46
N VAL A 21 2.17 -3.45 11.28
CA VAL A 21 3.43 -4.22 11.36
C VAL A 21 3.75 -4.89 10.01
N ALA A 22 2.76 -5.52 9.38
CA ALA A 22 2.93 -6.15 8.08
C ALA A 22 3.32 -5.13 7.00
N GLU A 23 2.75 -3.94 7.02
CA GLU A 23 3.08 -2.85 6.09
C GLU A 23 4.52 -2.38 6.27
N VAL A 24 4.98 -2.17 7.50
CA VAL A 24 6.39 -1.80 7.78
C VAL A 24 7.36 -2.88 7.32
N LEU A 25 7.07 -4.15 7.63
CA LEU A 25 7.90 -5.27 7.19
C LEU A 25 7.92 -5.38 5.66
N PHE A 26 6.78 -5.20 5.00
CA PHE A 26 6.71 -5.18 3.55
C PHE A 26 7.49 -4.00 2.96
N GLY A 27 7.44 -2.82 3.59
CA GLY A 27 8.23 -1.66 3.19
C GLY A 27 9.74 -1.92 3.24
N LEU A 28 10.22 -2.63 4.26
CA LEU A 28 11.62 -3.07 4.35
C LEU A 28 11.97 -4.06 3.23
N VAL A 29 11.11 -5.05 2.98
CA VAL A 29 11.29 -6.00 1.87
C VAL A 29 11.31 -5.28 0.52
N PHE A 30 10.40 -4.33 0.31
CA PHE A 30 10.35 -3.50 -0.88
C PHE A 30 11.64 -2.71 -1.06
N PHE A 31 12.14 -2.08 0.01
CA PHE A 31 13.38 -1.29 -0.04
C PHE A 31 14.59 -2.12 -0.51
N PHE A 32 14.76 -3.35 -0.01
CA PHE A 32 15.88 -4.21 -0.41
C PHE A 32 15.66 -4.92 -1.75
N LEU A 33 14.41 -5.23 -2.12
CA LEU A 33 14.07 -6.04 -3.28
C LEU A 33 13.28 -5.28 -4.36
N TYR A 34 13.42 -3.95 -4.42
CA TYR A 34 12.68 -3.08 -5.35
C TYR A 34 12.93 -3.38 -6.84
N LYS A 35 14.00 -4.11 -7.19
CA LYS A 35 14.25 -4.55 -8.58
C LYS A 35 13.47 -5.82 -8.96
N HIS A 36 12.87 -6.50 -7.99
CA HIS A 36 12.17 -7.74 -8.24
C HIS A 36 10.74 -7.46 -8.73
N LYS A 37 10.38 -8.02 -9.90
CA LYS A 37 9.06 -7.80 -10.53
C LYS A 37 7.90 -8.07 -9.59
N LEU A 38 7.93 -9.21 -8.88
CA LEU A 38 6.85 -9.59 -7.96
C LEU A 38 6.66 -8.56 -6.84
N ILE A 39 7.75 -7.99 -6.33
CA ILE A 39 7.71 -7.05 -5.19
C ILE A 39 7.03 -5.74 -5.60
N ASN A 40 7.34 -5.22 -6.79
CA ASN A 40 6.65 -4.04 -7.32
C ASN A 40 5.16 -4.30 -7.60
N VAL A 41 4.80 -5.49 -8.13
CA VAL A 41 3.39 -5.85 -8.34
C VAL A 41 2.64 -5.91 -7.01
N LEU A 42 3.21 -6.56 -6.00
CA LEU A 42 2.62 -6.62 -4.66
C LEU A 42 2.50 -5.23 -4.03
N ASN A 43 3.49 -4.35 -4.24
CA ASN A 43 3.43 -2.97 -3.75
C ASN A 43 2.27 -2.18 -4.39
N ILE A 44 2.12 -2.27 -5.72
CA ILE A 44 1.00 -1.62 -6.42
C ILE A 44 -0.34 -2.14 -5.91
N LEU A 45 -0.51 -3.46 -5.80
CA LEU A 45 -1.74 -4.07 -5.30
C LEU A 45 -2.03 -3.66 -3.85
N GLY A 46 -1.01 -3.64 -2.99
CA GLY A 46 -1.13 -3.20 -1.60
C GLY A 46 -1.58 -1.74 -1.49
N LEU A 47 -0.93 -0.83 -2.23
CA LEU A 47 -1.27 0.60 -2.24
C LEU A 47 -2.68 0.87 -2.78
N ILE A 48 -3.11 0.14 -3.81
CA ILE A 48 -4.50 0.20 -4.31
C ILE A 48 -5.47 -0.33 -3.24
N GLY A 49 -5.15 -1.47 -2.61
CA GLY A 49 -5.96 -2.04 -1.54
C GLY A 49 -6.14 -1.08 -0.36
N LEU A 50 -5.08 -0.37 0.04
CA LEU A 50 -5.13 0.66 1.08
C LEU A 50 -6.04 1.83 0.68
N LEU A 51 -5.95 2.32 -0.56
CA LEU A 51 -6.84 3.38 -1.06
C LEU A 51 -8.30 2.95 -1.04
N ILE A 52 -8.60 1.72 -1.46
CA ILE A 52 -9.96 1.16 -1.41
C ILE A 52 -10.43 1.05 0.05
N ALA A 53 -9.58 0.58 0.96
CA ALA A 53 -9.92 0.47 2.37
C ALA A 53 -10.25 1.84 2.98
N VAL A 54 -9.46 2.88 2.67
CA VAL A 54 -9.75 4.25 3.11
C VAL A 54 -11.05 4.75 2.50
N TYR A 55 -11.27 4.54 1.20
CA TYR A 55 -12.51 4.94 0.53
C TYR A 55 -13.76 4.33 1.18
N VAL A 56 -13.71 3.05 1.54
CA VAL A 56 -14.86 2.34 2.14
C VAL A 56 -15.05 2.72 3.61
N LEU A 57 -13.96 2.79 4.39
CA LEU A 57 -14.05 2.93 5.84
C LEU A 57 -14.10 4.39 6.32
N GLN A 58 -13.40 5.31 5.64
CA GLN A 58 -13.22 6.71 6.04
C GLN A 58 -12.97 7.61 4.81
N PRO A 59 -13.96 7.78 3.90
CA PRO A 59 -13.77 8.49 2.64
C PRO A 59 -13.35 9.96 2.80
N GLN A 60 -13.71 10.62 3.91
CA GLN A 60 -13.29 12.00 4.17
C GLN A 60 -11.76 12.16 4.20
N LEU A 61 -11.00 11.11 4.57
CA LEU A 61 -9.54 11.18 4.61
C LEU A 61 -8.93 11.31 3.21
N LEU A 62 -9.66 11.02 2.13
CA LEU A 62 -9.15 11.10 0.76
C LEU A 62 -9.04 12.54 0.25
N ILE A 63 -9.72 13.51 0.86
CA ILE A 63 -9.80 14.89 0.39
C ILE A 63 -9.02 15.88 1.27
N GLU A 64 -8.40 15.41 2.35
CA GLU A 64 -7.57 16.24 3.22
C GLU A 64 -6.29 16.71 2.50
N ALA A 65 -5.65 17.79 2.97
CA ALA A 65 -4.43 18.31 2.31
C ALA A 65 -3.25 17.30 2.34
N PHE A 66 -3.22 16.43 3.34
CA PHE A 66 -2.25 15.36 3.51
C PHE A 66 -2.96 14.00 3.52
N ASN A 67 -3.51 13.62 2.38
CA ASN A 67 -4.33 12.42 2.24
C ASN A 67 -3.56 11.21 1.67
N PRO A 68 -4.11 9.98 1.79
CA PRO A 68 -3.52 8.79 1.21
C PRO A 68 -3.41 8.79 -0.33
N VAL A 69 -4.20 9.61 -1.03
CA VAL A 69 -4.16 9.72 -2.49
C VAL A 69 -2.85 10.35 -2.94
N THR A 70 -2.45 11.46 -2.30
CA THR A 70 -1.22 12.18 -2.64
C THR A 70 0.05 11.43 -2.26
N THR A 71 -0.03 10.44 -1.35
CA THR A 71 1.10 9.56 -1.02
C THR A 71 1.13 8.30 -1.89
N ASN A 72 -0.01 7.61 -2.06
CA ASN A 72 -0.02 6.27 -2.65
C ASN A 72 0.03 6.30 -4.18
N ILE A 73 -0.61 7.29 -4.84
CA ILE A 73 -0.59 7.37 -6.32
C ILE A 73 0.83 7.57 -6.85
N PRO A 74 1.66 8.50 -6.32
CA PRO A 74 3.04 8.62 -6.78
C PRO A 74 3.86 7.35 -6.59
N LEU A 75 3.68 6.64 -5.48
CA LEU A 75 4.39 5.37 -5.23
C LEU A 75 3.94 4.25 -6.17
N ILE A 76 2.66 4.20 -6.53
CA ILE A 76 2.14 3.29 -7.58
C ILE A 76 2.80 3.62 -8.92
N ALA A 77 2.87 4.90 -9.29
CA ALA A 77 3.49 5.34 -10.54
C ALA A 77 4.98 4.98 -10.59
N LEU A 78 5.73 5.22 -9.51
CA LEU A 78 7.15 4.86 -9.40
C LEU A 78 7.34 3.34 -9.50
N SER A 79 6.51 2.55 -8.82
CA SER A 79 6.56 1.08 -8.90
C SER A 79 6.27 0.57 -10.31
N TYR A 80 5.37 1.24 -11.05
CA TYR A 80 5.10 0.93 -12.45
C TYR A 80 6.30 1.24 -13.36
N ILE A 81 7.00 2.36 -13.13
CA ILE A 81 8.23 2.70 -13.85
C ILE A 81 9.30 1.63 -13.60
N LEU A 82 9.51 1.22 -12.35
CA LEU A 82 10.47 0.15 -11.99
C LEU A 82 10.13 -1.19 -12.67
N LEU A 83 8.85 -1.51 -12.81
CA LEU A 83 8.41 -2.70 -13.56
C LEU A 83 8.76 -2.62 -15.04
N LYS A 84 8.60 -1.44 -15.65
CA LYS A 84 8.92 -1.22 -17.05
C LYS A 84 10.43 -1.34 -17.29
N GLU A 85 11.24 -0.68 -16.47
CA GLU A 85 12.70 -0.75 -16.52
C GLU A 85 13.21 -2.20 -16.38
N SER A 86 12.68 -2.95 -15.41
CA SER A 86 13.03 -4.35 -15.17
C SER A 86 12.67 -5.27 -16.36
N ALA A 87 11.62 -4.93 -17.11
CA ALA A 87 11.20 -5.68 -18.29
C ALA A 87 12.08 -5.35 -19.53
N GLU A 88 12.56 -4.11 -19.64
CA GLU A 88 13.46 -3.66 -20.71
C GLU A 88 14.86 -4.25 -20.54
N HIS A 89 15.38 -4.31 -19.31
CA HIS A 89 16.68 -4.92 -19.00
C HIS A 89 16.77 -6.41 -19.32
N LYS A 90 15.64 -7.14 -19.34
CA LYS A 90 15.60 -8.57 -19.68
C LYS A 90 15.55 -8.85 -21.19
N LYS A 91 15.32 -7.82 -22.01
CA LYS A 91 15.23 -7.92 -23.48
C LYS A 91 16.51 -7.52 -24.22
N SER A 92 17.43 -6.85 -23.53
CA SER A 92 18.80 -6.57 -23.98
C SER A 92 19.72 -7.76 -23.72
#